data_AF-A0AAJ6H2B2-F1
#
_entry.id   AF-A0AAJ6H2B2-F1
#
_cell.length_a   1.000
_cell.length_b   1.000
_cell.length_c   1.000
_cell.angle_alpha   90.00
_cell.angle_beta   90.00
_cell.angle_gamma   90.00
#
_symmetry.space_group_name_H-M   'P 1'
#
loop_
_entity.id
_entity.type
_entity.pdbx_description
1 polymer ?
#
loop_
_entity_poly.entity_id
_entity_poly.type
_entity_poly.pdbx_seq_one_letter_code
_entity_poly.pdbx_strand_id
1 'polypeptide(L)'
;MSLSNLERKYGRDFGYYMHLHGSPLFVDRDDGDRDKKVIKLRQAELGTDQDITGSHIVLTHVKHKETVIAASRLLTCYWEHFAKALEESESAVLVGYSGCDRHLNSLLSARGPSKIRVVEWDGAGQKESRQDFWNTLLGHEVHLVRLNNILKFTDW
;
A
#
# COMPACT_ATOMS: atom_id res chain seq x y z
N MET A 1 -12.71 20.02 -3.09
CA MET A 1 -11.89 18.79 -3.30
C MET A 1 -12.78 17.67 -3.87
N SER A 2 -12.56 17.27 -5.13
CA SER A 2 -13.30 16.17 -5.77
C SER A 2 -12.46 14.89 -5.80
N LEU A 3 -13.02 13.81 -5.26
CA LEU A 3 -12.42 12.46 -5.23
C LEU A 3 -12.31 11.81 -6.62
N SER A 4 -13.00 12.38 -7.62
CA SER A 4 -13.03 11.90 -9.01
C SER A 4 -11.65 11.87 -9.69
N ASN A 5 -10.66 12.60 -9.17
CA ASN A 5 -9.31 12.66 -9.76
C ASN A 5 -8.47 11.41 -9.51
N LEU A 6 -8.89 10.54 -8.59
CA LEU A 6 -8.22 9.29 -8.23
C LEU A 6 -8.91 8.06 -8.83
N GLU A 7 -10.07 8.25 -9.47
CA GLU A 7 -10.78 7.20 -10.19
C GLU A 7 -10.00 6.77 -11.44
N ARG A 8 -10.06 5.47 -11.77
CA ARG A 8 -9.49 4.92 -13.01
C ARG A 8 -10.25 5.47 -14.22
N LYS A 9 -9.92 6.69 -14.65
CA LYS A 9 -10.50 7.31 -15.85
C LYS A 9 -9.64 6.98 -17.08
N TYR A 10 -10.29 6.67 -18.19
CA TYR A 10 -9.67 6.40 -19.51
C TYR A 10 -8.80 5.14 -19.60
N GLY A 11 -9.25 4.01 -19.07
CA GLY A 11 -8.61 2.70 -19.32
C GLY A 11 -7.18 2.57 -18.78
N ARG A 12 -6.85 3.31 -17.71
CA ARG A 12 -5.54 3.24 -17.07
C ARG A 12 -5.48 2.07 -16.10
N ASP A 13 -4.54 1.16 -16.34
CA ASP A 13 -4.26 -0.09 -15.64
C ASP A 13 -2.96 -0.03 -14.83
N PHE A 14 -2.65 1.11 -14.22
CA PHE A 14 -1.46 1.19 -13.36
C PHE A 14 -1.74 0.61 -11.98
N GLY A 15 -0.76 -0.09 -11.41
CA GLY A 15 -0.79 -0.51 -10.01
C GLY A 15 -0.85 0.68 -9.06
N TYR A 16 -1.69 0.58 -8.03
CA TYR A 16 -1.66 1.50 -6.89
C TYR A 16 -0.41 1.20 -6.06
N TYR A 17 0.71 1.80 -6.44
CA TYR A 17 1.95 1.76 -5.65
C TYR A 17 1.98 2.96 -4.70
N MET A 18 2.02 2.71 -3.39
CA MET A 18 2.41 3.70 -2.39
C MET A 18 3.77 3.35 -1.83
N HIS A 19 4.75 4.17 -2.19
CA HIS A 19 6.06 4.13 -1.60
C HIS A 19 6.02 4.93 -0.29
N LEU A 20 5.95 4.26 0.86
CA LEU A 20 5.94 4.92 2.18
C LEU A 20 7.30 5.52 2.59
N HIS A 21 8.27 5.61 1.69
CA HIS A 21 9.59 6.19 1.94
C HIS A 21 10.07 7.13 0.81
N GLY A 22 9.70 8.41 0.89
CA GLY A 22 10.50 9.47 0.23
C GLY A 22 10.36 9.60 -1.29
N SER A 23 9.17 10.00 -1.74
CA SER A 23 8.97 11.02 -2.80
C SER A 23 7.46 11.24 -2.91
N PRO A 24 6.97 12.49 -2.98
CA PRO A 24 5.55 12.75 -3.09
C PRO A 24 5.08 12.32 -4.49
N LEU A 25 4.69 11.05 -4.60
CA LEU A 25 3.92 10.55 -5.74
C LEU A 25 2.58 11.28 -5.85
N PHE A 26 2.13 11.93 -4.78
CA PHE A 26 0.96 12.80 -4.78
C PHE A 26 1.35 14.20 -4.33
N VAL A 27 1.02 15.20 -5.13
CA VAL A 27 1.36 16.61 -4.87
C VAL A 27 0.12 17.47 -4.89
N ASP A 28 0.11 18.52 -4.08
CA ASP A 28 -0.87 19.59 -4.18
C ASP A 28 -0.43 20.51 -5.32
N ARG A 29 -1.14 20.47 -6.47
CA ARG A 29 -0.93 21.42 -7.56
C ARG A 29 -1.87 22.60 -7.40
N ASP A 30 -1.28 23.78 -7.36
CA ASP A 30 -2.02 25.04 -7.45
C ASP A 30 -2.16 25.40 -8.92
N ASP A 31 -3.38 25.31 -9.46
CA ASP A 31 -3.68 25.65 -10.85
C ASP A 31 -4.45 26.98 -10.97
N GLY A 32 -4.40 27.83 -9.93
CA GLY A 32 -5.09 29.12 -9.89
C GLY A 32 -6.59 29.03 -9.60
N ASP A 33 -7.10 27.83 -9.34
CA ASP A 33 -8.45 27.60 -8.82
C ASP A 33 -8.44 27.70 -7.28
N ARG A 34 -9.57 28.08 -6.65
CA ARG A 34 -9.63 28.29 -5.19
C ARG A 34 -9.39 27.02 -4.37
N ASP A 35 -9.41 25.85 -5.02
CA ASP A 35 -9.26 24.54 -4.44
C ASP A 35 -7.97 23.87 -4.93
N LYS A 36 -6.99 23.68 -4.04
CA LYS A 36 -5.78 22.89 -4.31
C LYS A 36 -6.16 21.47 -4.76
N LYS A 37 -5.59 21.02 -5.89
CA LYS A 37 -5.86 19.68 -6.45
C LYS A 37 -4.71 18.74 -6.12
N VAL A 38 -5.03 17.67 -5.40
CA VAL A 38 -4.12 16.55 -5.20
C VAL A 38 -4.07 15.72 -6.48
N ILE A 39 -2.89 15.61 -7.08
CA ILE A 39 -2.66 14.80 -8.28
C ILE A 39 -1.57 13.77 -8.03
N LYS A 40 -1.68 12.60 -8.68
CA LYS A 40 -0.60 11.60 -8.69
C LYS A 40 0.39 11.92 -9.81
N LEU A 41 1.66 12.12 -9.47
CA LEU A 41 2.76 12.27 -10.43
C LEU A 41 3.10 10.92 -11.08
N ARG A 42 3.37 10.95 -12.38
CA ARG A 42 4.06 9.90 -13.12
C ARG A 42 5.53 9.92 -12.73
N GLN A 43 6.19 8.77 -12.89
CA GLN A 43 7.63 8.67 -12.58
C GLN A 43 8.48 9.69 -13.36
N ALA A 44 8.11 9.99 -14.60
CA ALA A 44 8.77 11.00 -15.43
C ALA A 44 8.58 12.45 -14.93
N GLU A 45 7.58 12.70 -14.08
CA GLU A 45 7.22 14.05 -13.58
C GLU A 45 7.89 14.37 -12.22
N LEU A 46 8.58 13.39 -11.61
CA LEU A 46 9.22 13.54 -10.29
C LEU A 46 10.46 14.47 -10.31
N GLY A 47 11.00 14.80 -11.49
CA GLY A 47 12.26 15.55 -11.64
C GLY A 47 12.13 16.97 -12.19
N THR A 48 10.93 17.43 -12.56
CA THR A 48 10.77 18.63 -13.42
C THR A 48 10.09 19.84 -12.78
N ASP A 49 9.29 19.69 -11.73
CA ASP A 49 8.55 20.83 -11.16
C ASP A 49 9.26 21.39 -9.91
N GLN A 50 9.86 22.58 -10.06
CA GLN A 50 10.47 23.36 -8.96
C GLN A 50 9.43 23.98 -8.00
N ASP A 51 8.13 23.97 -8.36
CA ASP A 51 7.02 24.54 -7.58
C ASP A 51 6.25 23.51 -6.72
N ILE A 52 6.74 22.27 -6.60
CA ILE A 52 6.08 21.23 -5.80
C ILE A 52 6.23 21.54 -4.31
N THR A 53 5.19 22.10 -3.69
CA THR A 53 5.05 22.11 -2.23
C THR A 53 4.42 20.78 -1.81
N GLY A 54 5.23 19.72 -1.74
CA GLY A 54 4.76 18.40 -1.34
C GLY A 54 4.28 18.39 0.10
N SER A 55 3.03 18.03 0.35
CA SER A 55 2.56 17.60 1.66
C SER A 55 3.36 16.35 2.06
N HIS A 56 4.45 16.53 2.80
CA HIS A 56 5.29 15.43 3.25
C HIS A 56 4.44 14.46 4.08
N ILE A 57 4.29 13.22 3.61
CA ILE A 57 3.76 12.13 4.44
C ILE A 57 4.85 11.81 5.46
N VAL A 58 4.78 12.48 6.61
CA VAL A 58 5.73 12.26 7.70
C VAL A 58 5.50 10.86 8.26
N LEU A 59 6.57 10.06 8.27
CA LEU A 59 6.69 8.81 9.00
C LEU A 59 6.51 9.09 10.49
N THR A 60 5.26 9.05 10.91
CA THR A 60 4.88 9.21 12.30
C THR A 60 5.12 7.90 13.06
N HIS A 61 5.49 8.02 14.34
CA HIS A 61 5.69 6.86 15.22
C HIS A 61 4.43 5.97 15.22
N VAL A 62 4.59 4.64 15.29
CA VAL A 62 3.49 3.63 15.14
C VAL A 62 2.24 3.94 15.97
N LYS A 63 2.41 4.61 17.11
CA LYS A 63 1.35 5.03 18.05
C LYS A 63 0.42 6.12 17.51
N HIS A 64 0.86 6.94 16.56
CA HIS A 64 0.08 8.05 16.01
C HIS A 64 -0.30 7.84 14.54
N LYS A 65 0.01 6.65 13.98
CA LYS A 65 -0.26 6.33 12.57
C LYS A 65 -1.72 6.48 12.19
N GLU A 66 -2.63 5.98 13.03
CA GLU A 66 -4.07 5.98 12.78
C GLU A 66 -4.62 7.41 12.82
N THR A 67 -4.17 8.21 13.78
CA THR A 67 -4.53 9.63 13.89
C THR A 67 -4.02 10.44 12.71
N VAL A 68 -2.78 10.19 12.23
CA VAL A 68 -2.22 10.89 11.07
C VAL A 68 -2.88 10.45 9.76
N ILE A 69 -3.22 9.16 9.63
CA ILE A 69 -4.00 8.65 8.49
C ILE A 69 -5.37 9.34 8.44
N ALA A 70 -6.07 9.40 9.58
CA ALA A 70 -7.38 10.03 9.68
C ALA A 70 -7.34 11.55 9.46
N ALA A 71 -6.26 12.21 9.89
CA ALA A 71 -6.07 13.65 9.69
C ALA A 71 -5.61 14.01 8.26
N SER A 72 -5.11 13.04 7.49
CA SER A 72 -4.67 13.23 6.11
C SER A 72 -5.73 12.73 5.14
N ARG A 73 -6.40 13.66 4.45
CA ARG A 73 -7.36 13.34 3.38
C ARG A 73 -6.74 12.49 2.28
N LEU A 74 -5.45 12.70 1.98
CA LEU A 74 -4.69 11.89 1.02
C LEU A 74 -4.52 10.44 1.51
N LEU A 75 -4.08 10.24 2.75
CA LEU A 75 -3.89 8.89 3.30
C LEU A 75 -5.21 8.14 3.43
N THR A 76 -6.27 8.82 3.89
CA THR A 76 -7.61 8.24 3.94
C THR A 76 -8.03 7.77 2.55
N CYS A 77 -7.90 8.64 1.54
CA CYS A 77 -8.27 8.28 0.18
C CYS A 77 -7.44 7.12 -0.38
N TYR A 78 -6.14 7.08 -0.07
CA TYR A 78 -5.28 5.96 -0.43
C TYR A 78 -5.80 4.64 0.16
N TRP A 79 -6.07 4.60 1.46
CA TRP A 79 -6.53 3.38 2.13
C TRP A 79 -7.90 2.92 1.61
N GLU A 80 -8.79 3.85 1.27
CA GLU A 80 -10.07 3.53 0.61
C GLU A 80 -9.87 2.91 -0.79
N HIS A 81 -8.96 3.45 -1.60
CA HIS A 81 -8.66 2.89 -2.93
C HIS A 81 -7.94 1.54 -2.82
N PHE A 82 -7.05 1.39 -1.85
CA PHE A 82 -6.39 0.12 -1.60
C PHE A 82 -7.36 -0.97 -1.15
N ALA A 83 -8.35 -0.63 -0.30
CA ALA A 83 -9.43 -1.54 0.07
C ALA A 83 -10.21 -2.04 -1.16
N LYS A 84 -10.61 -1.14 -2.06
CA LYS A 84 -11.27 -1.50 -3.32
C LYS A 84 -10.39 -2.39 -4.20
N ALA A 85 -9.11 -2.05 -4.32
CA ALA A 85 -8.17 -2.85 -5.11
C ALA A 85 -8.01 -4.28 -4.57
N LEU A 86 -8.03 -4.47 -3.24
CA LEU A 86 -8.01 -5.80 -2.62
C LEU A 86 -9.27 -6.60 -2.94
N GLU A 87 -10.45 -5.97 -2.86
CA GLU A 87 -11.74 -6.61 -3.19
C GLU A 87 -11.84 -7.02 -4.67
N GLU A 88 -11.26 -6.21 -5.56
CA GLU A 88 -11.21 -6.46 -7.01
C GLU A 88 -10.15 -7.51 -7.40
N SER A 89 -9.22 -7.85 -6.51
CA SER A 89 -8.10 -8.74 -6.83
C SER A 89 -8.51 -10.21 -6.72
N GLU A 90 -7.98 -11.05 -7.61
CA GLU A 90 -8.15 -12.51 -7.51
C GLU A 90 -7.13 -13.16 -6.56
N SER A 91 -5.99 -12.50 -6.37
CA SER A 91 -4.90 -12.95 -5.50
C SER A 91 -4.01 -11.81 -5.04
N ALA A 92 -3.32 -11.98 -3.91
CA ALA A 92 -2.34 -11.05 -3.39
C ALA A 92 -1.03 -11.76 -3.03
N VAL A 93 0.10 -11.11 -3.29
CA VAL A 93 1.44 -11.60 -2.91
C VAL A 93 2.10 -10.59 -1.97
N LEU A 94 2.43 -11.04 -0.76
CA LEU A 94 3.12 -10.25 0.27
C LEU A 94 4.60 -10.67 0.30
N VAL A 95 5.50 -9.78 -0.12
CA VAL A 95 6.94 -10.08 -0.20
C VAL A 95 7.72 -9.31 0.84
N GLY A 96 8.51 -10.01 1.67
CA GLY A 96 9.35 -9.38 2.70
C GLY A 96 8.56 -8.67 3.81
N TYR A 97 7.25 -8.91 3.88
CA TYR A 97 6.37 -8.31 4.87
C TYR A 97 6.40 -9.13 6.16
N SER A 98 6.63 -8.47 7.29
CA SER A 98 6.79 -9.15 8.60
C SER A 98 5.48 -9.46 9.33
N GLY A 99 4.36 -8.85 8.90
CA GLY A 99 3.07 -8.94 9.59
C GLY A 99 2.89 -7.92 10.71
N CYS A 100 3.78 -6.94 10.86
CA CYS A 100 3.71 -5.96 11.95
C CYS A 100 2.71 -4.81 11.74
N ASP A 101 2.17 -4.62 10.53
CA ASP A 101 1.19 -3.56 10.29
C ASP A 101 -0.24 -4.04 10.55
N ARG A 102 -0.73 -3.76 11.76
CA ARG A 102 -2.10 -4.07 12.18
C ARG A 102 -3.19 -3.55 11.23
N HIS A 103 -2.99 -2.39 10.60
CA HIS A 103 -4.02 -1.81 9.73
C HIS A 103 -4.10 -2.59 8.42
N LEU A 104 -2.94 -2.85 7.80
CA LEU A 104 -2.84 -3.69 6.61
C LEU A 104 -3.38 -5.10 6.87
N ASN A 105 -3.01 -5.73 7.99
CA ASN A 105 -3.49 -7.07 8.34
C ASN A 105 -5.01 -7.11 8.48
N SER A 106 -5.60 -6.12 9.18
CA SER A 106 -7.05 -6.04 9.33
C SER A 106 -7.74 -5.88 7.98
N LEU A 107 -7.16 -5.12 7.05
CA LEU A 107 -7.73 -4.93 5.73
C LEU A 107 -7.60 -6.17 4.84
N LEU A 108 -6.44 -6.82 4.85
CA LEU A 108 -6.23 -8.09 4.13
C LEU A 108 -7.14 -9.19 4.66
N SER A 109 -7.37 -9.23 5.97
CA SER A 109 -8.27 -10.21 6.59
C SER A 109 -9.74 -9.95 6.22
N ALA A 110 -10.18 -8.69 6.22
CA ALA A 110 -11.57 -8.34 5.98
C ALA A 110 -11.96 -8.24 4.50
N ARG A 111 -11.03 -7.83 3.64
CA ARG A 111 -11.29 -7.43 2.24
C ARG A 111 -10.28 -8.00 1.25
N GLY A 112 -9.32 -8.80 1.73
CA GLY A 112 -8.32 -9.42 0.86
C GLY A 112 -8.91 -10.52 -0.03
N PRO A 113 -8.19 -10.87 -1.11
CA PRO A 113 -8.58 -12.00 -1.95
C PRO A 113 -8.43 -13.32 -1.19
N SER A 114 -9.17 -14.35 -1.62
CA SER A 114 -9.06 -15.70 -1.04
C SER A 114 -7.69 -16.36 -1.23
N LYS A 115 -6.93 -15.93 -2.24
CA LYS A 115 -5.59 -16.43 -2.56
C LYS A 115 -4.53 -15.45 -2.10
N ILE A 116 -4.01 -15.64 -0.90
CA ILE A 116 -2.87 -14.87 -0.41
C ILE A 116 -1.61 -15.74 -0.39
N ARG A 117 -0.55 -15.24 -1.01
CA ARG A 117 0.79 -15.81 -0.99
C ARG A 117 1.70 -14.94 -0.15
N VAL A 118 2.45 -15.53 0.76
CA VAL A 118 3.43 -14.82 1.59
C VAL A 118 4.82 -15.33 1.24
N VAL A 119 5.71 -14.43 0.82
CA VAL A 119 7.11 -14.71 0.51
C VAL A 119 7.96 -14.14 1.63
N GLU A 120 8.50 -15.03 2.46
CA GLU A 120 9.22 -14.69 3.69
C GLU A 120 10.64 -15.26 3.71
N TRP A 121 11.53 -14.59 4.45
CA TRP A 121 12.85 -15.12 4.76
C TRP A 121 12.78 -16.38 5.64
N ASP A 122 13.49 -17.44 5.25
CA ASP A 122 13.51 -18.71 5.98
C ASP A 122 14.14 -18.63 7.38
N GLY A 123 14.87 -17.55 7.69
CA GLY A 123 15.37 -17.25 9.04
C GLY A 123 14.33 -16.68 10.02
N ALA A 124 13.10 -16.39 9.58
CA ALA A 124 12.06 -15.80 10.44
C ALA A 124 11.50 -16.74 11.53
N GLY A 125 11.84 -18.03 11.50
CA GLY A 125 11.37 -19.03 12.47
C GLY A 125 11.15 -20.42 11.88
N GLN A 126 10.52 -21.32 12.63
CA GLN A 126 10.15 -22.64 12.15
C GLN A 126 8.95 -22.58 11.20
N LYS A 127 8.96 -23.39 10.14
CA LYS A 127 7.99 -23.33 9.04
C LYS A 127 6.54 -23.45 9.52
N GLU A 128 6.25 -24.44 10.34
CA GLU A 128 4.90 -24.71 10.85
C GLU A 128 4.39 -23.55 11.71
N SER A 129 5.21 -23.09 12.67
CA SER A 129 4.88 -21.92 13.49
C SER A 129 4.65 -20.65 12.65
N ARG A 130 5.41 -20.44 11.57
CA ARG A 130 5.17 -19.31 10.66
C ARG A 130 3.89 -19.47 9.84
N GLN A 131 3.59 -20.68 9.37
CA GLN A 131 2.34 -20.97 8.67
C GLN A 131 1.14 -20.68 9.57
N ASP A 132 1.15 -21.18 10.81
CA ASP A 132 0.09 -20.95 11.79
C ASP A 132 -0.05 -19.47 12.15
N PHE A 133 1.08 -18.77 12.30
CA PHE A 133 1.11 -17.32 12.52
C PHE A 133 0.37 -16.58 11.40
N TRP A 134 0.68 -16.85 10.13
CA TRP A 134 0.05 -16.15 9.01
C TRP A 134 -1.41 -16.51 8.85
N ASN A 135 -1.75 -17.79 8.99
CA ASN A 135 -3.14 -18.25 8.93
C ASN A 135 -3.99 -17.56 10.02
N THR A 136 -3.44 -17.45 11.24
CA THR A 136 -4.10 -16.77 12.36
C THR A 136 -4.21 -15.26 12.12
N LEU A 137 -3.13 -14.64 11.63
CA LEU A 137 -3.05 -13.19 11.44
C LEU A 137 -4.05 -12.68 10.39
N LEU A 138 -4.27 -13.46 9.33
CA LEU A 138 -5.12 -13.09 8.19
C LEU A 138 -6.51 -13.77 8.25
N GLY A 139 -6.69 -14.74 9.16
CA GLY A 139 -7.97 -15.41 9.40
C GLY A 139 -8.34 -16.47 8.36
N HIS A 140 -7.41 -16.86 7.49
CA HIS A 140 -7.59 -17.90 6.48
C HIS A 140 -6.24 -18.49 6.05
N GLU A 141 -6.27 -19.65 5.38
CA GLU A 141 -5.06 -20.32 4.93
C GLU A 141 -4.32 -19.50 3.86
N VAL A 142 -3.01 -19.33 4.03
CA VAL A 142 -2.13 -18.69 3.05
C VAL A 142 -1.14 -19.66 2.42
N HIS A 143 -0.70 -19.35 1.20
CA HIS A 143 0.43 -20.05 0.59
C HIS A 143 1.76 -19.43 1.06
N LEU A 144 2.44 -20.08 2.02
CA LEU A 144 3.73 -19.61 2.53
C LEU A 144 4.91 -20.14 1.70
N VAL A 145 5.62 -19.23 1.05
CA VAL A 145 6.87 -19.46 0.32
C VAL A 145 8.02 -18.95 1.18
N ARG A 146 9.01 -19.81 1.45
CA ARG A 146 10.18 -19.47 2.30
C ARG A 146 11.46 -19.54 1.49
N LEU A 147 12.24 -18.47 1.53
CA LEU A 147 13.49 -18.34 0.77
C LEU A 147 14.62 -17.86 1.69
N ASN A 148 15.84 -18.37 1.46
CA ASN A 148 17.04 -17.83 2.11
C ASN A 148 17.37 -16.40 1.69
N ASN A 149 16.90 -16.00 0.50
CA ASN A 149 16.96 -14.66 -0.03
C ASN A 149 15.68 -14.39 -0.81
N ILE A 150 14.80 -13.56 -0.25
CA ILE A 150 13.51 -13.19 -0.84
C ILE A 150 13.65 -12.48 -2.19
N LEU A 151 14.80 -11.86 -2.48
CA LEU A 151 15.06 -11.18 -3.76
C LEU A 151 15.22 -12.15 -4.92
N LYS A 152 15.33 -13.46 -4.64
CA LYS A 152 15.38 -14.52 -5.66
C LYS A 152 13.99 -15.05 -6.04
N PHE A 153 12.92 -14.51 -5.45
CA PHE A 153 11.56 -14.89 -5.81
C PHE A 153 11.25 -14.48 -7.26
N THR A 154 10.77 -15.44 -8.05
CA THR A 154 10.51 -15.25 -9.49
C THR A 154 9.14 -15.80 -9.94
N ASP A 155 8.41 -16.43 -9.02
CA ASP A 155 7.12 -17.09 -9.27
C ASP A 155 5.96 -16.12 -8.99
N TRP A 156 5.76 -15.15 -9.89
CA TRP A 156 4.78 -14.06 -9.77
C TRP A 156 3.34 -14.51 -10.04
#